data_AF-A0AAD0NQG5-F1
#
_entry.id   AF-A0AAD0NQG5-F1
#
_cell.length_a   1.000
_cell.length_b   1.000
_cell.length_c   1.000
_cell.angle_alpha   90.00
_cell.angle_beta   90.00
_cell.angle_gamma   90.00
#
_symmetry.space_group_name_H-M   'P 1'
#
loop_
_entity.id
_entity.type
_entity.pdbx_description
1 polymer ?
#
loop_
_entity_poly.entity_id
_entity_poly.type
_entity_poly.pdbx_seq_one_letter_code
_entity_poly.pdbx_strand_id
1 'polypeptide(L)'
;MNSRLVPLIALVVVVTDAVLLATGVIGPATALALFLAVEVPLGAIAVSGYVRRYRAHRADARTRADALRALAAEDPYLRLIGTEARTLASLARWVTRRPDVPDGAAALGYSRGTLGIPVAMAVAASIELIAVHLLVPWPEVRLALDLLGIYGLLFVLGWLAGRIVRPHLIEGGELVLRSGTHVCARVPLDAIATVRRDRRLSPTSAEITPNARGGNALTLAGPDGTTVGIELDRPVPASVPGFAWSAPSPREVTVLRLHVDDPDAALRAITEAVAGTGVKPRAGYAP
;
A
#
# COMPACT_ATOMS: atom_id res chain seq x y z
N MET A 1 23.97 -13.82 13.59
CA MET A 1 22.69 -14.44 13.15
C MET A 1 21.83 -13.34 12.55
N ASN A 2 21.40 -13.48 11.28
CA ASN A 2 20.55 -12.47 10.64
C ASN A 2 19.34 -12.23 11.54
N SER A 3 19.22 -11.01 12.04
CA SER A 3 18.32 -10.68 13.15
C SER A 3 16.82 -10.74 12.77
N ARG A 4 16.57 -11.03 11.48
CA ARG A 4 15.29 -11.32 10.84
C ARG A 4 14.92 -12.81 10.84
N LEU A 5 15.86 -13.73 11.10
CA LEU A 5 15.58 -15.17 11.12
C LEU A 5 14.87 -15.62 12.40
N VAL A 6 15.13 -14.95 13.53
CA VAL A 6 14.53 -15.31 14.83
C VAL A 6 13.00 -15.32 14.79
N PRO A 7 12.29 -14.28 14.31
CA PRO A 7 10.83 -14.31 14.24
C PRO A 7 10.30 -15.38 13.27
N LEU A 8 11.00 -15.64 12.15
CA LEU A 8 10.63 -16.71 11.23
C LEU A 8 10.79 -18.10 11.87
N ILE A 9 11.91 -18.34 12.57
CA ILE A 9 12.15 -19.58 13.30
C ILE A 9 11.09 -19.76 14.38
N ALA A 10 10.80 -18.71 15.16
CA ALA A 10 9.76 -18.76 16.18
C ALA A 10 8.39 -19.15 15.58
N LEU A 11 8.01 -18.52 14.46
CA LEU A 11 6.77 -18.87 13.75
C LEU A 11 6.77 -20.32 13.26
N VAL A 12 7.86 -20.79 12.65
CA VAL A 12 7.97 -22.17 12.16
C VAL A 12 7.86 -23.18 13.31
N VAL A 13 8.49 -22.89 14.46
CA VAL A 13 8.41 -23.76 15.65
C VAL A 13 6.97 -23.83 16.15
N VAL A 14 6.31 -22.68 16.35
CA VAL A 14 4.90 -22.60 16.81
C VAL A 14 3.98 -23.39 15.87
N VAL A 15 4.13 -23.19 14.55
CA VAL A 15 3.31 -23.88 13.55
C VAL A 15 3.58 -25.39 13.57
N THR A 16 4.84 -25.79 13.72
CA THR A 16 5.21 -27.22 13.79
C THR A 16 4.61 -27.87 15.03
N ASP A 17 4.71 -27.24 16.21
CA ASP A 17 4.13 -27.77 17.45
C ASP A 17 2.60 -27.88 17.34
N ALA A 18 1.95 -26.87 16.79
CA ALA A 18 0.51 -26.89 16.53
C ALA A 18 0.09 -28.02 15.58
N VAL A 19 0.85 -28.29 14.52
CA VAL A 19 0.60 -29.41 13.60
C VAL A 19 0.81 -30.76 14.28
N LEU A 20 1.89 -30.91 15.07
CA LEU A 20 2.15 -32.14 15.81
C LEU A 20 1.05 -32.42 16.85
N LEU A 21 0.56 -31.39 17.52
CA LEU A 21 -0.55 -31.49 18.46
C LEU A 21 -1.85 -31.86 17.74
N ALA A 22 -2.16 -31.19 16.62
CA ALA A 22 -3.37 -31.44 15.83
C ALA A 22 -3.40 -32.84 15.20
N THR A 23 -2.22 -33.39 14.85
CA THR A 23 -2.09 -34.75 14.31
C THR A 23 -2.00 -35.83 15.39
N GLY A 24 -1.99 -35.44 16.67
CA GLY A 24 -1.89 -36.36 17.80
C GLY A 24 -0.52 -37.01 17.97
N VAL A 25 0.51 -36.53 17.26
CA VAL A 25 1.90 -37.03 17.39
C VAL A 25 2.46 -36.68 18.78
N ILE A 26 2.04 -35.54 19.33
CA ILE A 26 2.36 -35.12 20.70
C ILE A 26 1.08 -34.90 21.51
N GLY A 27 1.13 -35.22 22.81
CA GLY A 27 0.06 -34.91 23.74
C GLY A 27 0.08 -33.44 24.21
N PRO A 28 -1.02 -32.92 24.78
CA PRO A 28 -1.11 -31.53 25.23
C PRO A 28 -0.04 -31.12 26.26
N ALA A 29 0.35 -32.05 27.14
CA ALA A 29 1.41 -31.80 28.13
C ALA A 29 2.79 -31.60 27.47
N THR A 30 3.09 -32.38 26.43
CA THR A 30 4.34 -32.25 25.66
C THR A 30 4.35 -30.96 24.85
N ALA A 31 3.24 -30.62 24.19
CA ALA A 31 3.08 -29.34 23.49
C ALA A 31 3.28 -28.15 24.44
N LEU A 32 2.65 -28.16 25.63
CA LEU A 32 2.84 -27.12 26.63
C LEU A 32 4.31 -27.02 27.10
N ALA A 33 4.98 -28.16 27.31
CA ALA A 33 6.39 -28.16 27.69
C ALA A 33 7.29 -27.59 26.58
N LEU A 34 7.05 -27.94 25.31
CA LEU A 34 7.76 -27.40 24.15
C LEU A 34 7.52 -25.89 24.00
N PHE A 35 6.27 -25.44 24.12
CA PHE A 35 5.89 -24.04 24.13
C PHE A 35 6.68 -23.24 25.18
N LEU A 36 6.69 -23.71 26.43
CA LEU A 36 7.38 -23.04 27.52
C LEU A 36 8.92 -23.07 27.39
N ALA A 37 9.48 -24.19 26.93
CA ALA A 37 10.93 -24.38 26.87
C ALA A 37 11.58 -23.77 25.61
N VAL A 38 10.83 -23.66 24.50
CA VAL A 38 11.38 -23.24 23.19
C VAL A 38 10.71 -21.96 22.70
N GLU A 39 9.38 -21.93 22.62
CA GLU A 39 8.66 -20.81 21.99
C GLU A 39 8.71 -19.54 22.85
N VAL A 40 8.51 -19.66 24.17
CA VAL A 40 8.57 -18.51 25.09
C VAL A 40 9.96 -17.85 25.07
N PRO A 41 11.09 -18.58 25.20
CA PRO A 41 12.42 -17.99 25.05
C PRO A 41 12.68 -17.39 23.66
N LEU A 42 12.29 -18.08 22.58
CA LEU A 42 12.45 -17.55 21.22
C LEU A 42 11.65 -16.26 21.02
N GLY A 43 10.41 -16.23 21.51
CA GLY A 43 9.55 -15.05 21.52
C GLY A 43 10.16 -13.90 22.33
N ALA A 44 10.69 -14.18 23.52
CA ALA A 44 11.38 -13.18 24.34
C ALA A 44 12.63 -12.60 23.64
N ILE A 45 13.41 -13.43 22.94
CA ILE A 45 14.56 -12.98 22.13
C ILE A 45 14.08 -12.10 20.96
N ALA A 46 13.03 -12.52 20.24
CA ALA A 46 12.47 -11.75 19.14
C ALA A 46 11.96 -10.38 19.62
N VAL A 47 11.15 -10.36 20.67
CA VAL A 47 10.58 -9.15 21.27
C VAL A 47 11.67 -8.22 21.79
N SER A 48 12.65 -8.74 22.55
CA SER A 48 13.75 -7.92 23.06
C SER A 48 14.60 -7.33 21.94
N GLY A 49 14.81 -8.07 20.84
CA GLY A 49 15.44 -7.58 19.63
C GLY A 49 14.68 -6.41 18.99
N TYR A 50 13.36 -6.55 18.82
CA TYR A 50 12.50 -5.48 18.30
C TYR A 50 12.46 -4.26 19.22
N VAL A 51 12.36 -4.45 20.54
CA VAL A 51 12.36 -3.36 21.53
C VAL A 51 13.68 -2.58 21.48
N ARG A 52 14.83 -3.27 21.36
CA ARG A 52 16.13 -2.60 21.23
C ARG A 52 16.22 -1.75 19.96
N ARG A 53 15.80 -2.29 18.81
CA ARG A 53 15.78 -1.52 17.54
C ARG A 53 14.80 -0.35 17.59
N TYR A 54 13.61 -0.56 18.16
CA TYR A 54 12.65 0.50 18.37
C TYR A 54 13.22 1.62 19.25
N ARG A 55 13.89 1.27 20.36
CA ARG A 55 14.52 2.26 21.26
C ARG A 55 15.64 3.04 20.57
N ALA A 56 16.43 2.39 19.72
CA ALA A 56 17.44 3.08 18.91
C ALA A 56 16.80 4.10 17.98
N HIS A 57 15.82 3.69 17.15
CA HIS A 57 15.07 4.61 16.28
C HIS A 57 14.33 5.70 17.05
N ARG A 58 13.82 5.39 18.25
CA ARG A 58 13.13 6.34 19.11
C ARG A 58 14.05 7.43 19.64
N ALA A 59 15.34 7.16 19.84
CA ALA A 59 16.29 8.16 20.31
C ALA A 59 16.40 9.34 19.33
N ASP A 60 16.40 9.03 18.03
CA ASP A 60 16.56 10.03 16.96
C ASP A 60 15.21 10.54 16.39
N ALA A 61 14.12 9.82 16.64
CA ALA A 61 12.80 10.17 16.12
C ALA A 61 12.10 11.30 16.89
N ARG A 62 11.48 12.22 16.14
CA ARG A 62 10.64 13.30 16.70
C ARG A 62 9.35 12.77 17.32
N THR A 63 8.73 11.77 16.70
CA THR A 63 7.48 11.15 17.19
C THR A 63 7.59 9.63 17.27
N ARG A 64 6.69 9.01 18.05
CA ARG A 64 6.57 7.54 18.12
C ARG A 64 6.26 6.92 16.75
N ALA A 65 5.46 7.62 15.93
CA ALA A 65 5.09 7.16 14.61
C ALA A 65 6.31 7.14 13.66
N ASP A 66 7.20 8.13 13.77
CA ASP A 66 8.42 8.18 12.96
C ASP A 66 9.38 7.03 13.31
N ALA A 67 9.53 6.74 14.60
CA ALA A 67 10.32 5.59 15.06
C ALA A 67 9.76 4.25 14.53
N LEU A 68 8.43 4.07 14.55
CA LEU A 68 7.78 2.87 14.01
C LEU A 68 7.93 2.77 12.49
N ARG A 69 7.84 3.89 11.76
CA ARG A 69 8.04 3.92 10.31
C ARG A 69 9.48 3.58 9.93
N ALA A 70 10.46 4.12 10.64
CA ALA A 70 11.87 3.82 10.42
C ALA A 70 12.17 2.33 10.70
N LEU A 71 11.67 1.81 11.82
CA LEU A 71 11.79 0.39 12.14
C LEU A 71 11.13 -0.51 11.09
N ALA A 72 9.93 -0.14 10.63
CA ALA A 72 9.26 -0.86 9.57
C ALA A 72 10.04 -0.77 8.25
N ALA A 73 10.62 0.38 7.90
CA ALA A 73 11.39 0.52 6.66
C ALA A 73 12.56 -0.48 6.57
N GLU A 74 13.15 -0.88 7.70
CA GLU A 74 14.26 -1.82 7.78
C GLU A 74 13.84 -3.30 7.89
N ASP A 75 12.59 -3.60 8.24
CA ASP A 75 12.14 -4.96 8.54
C ASP A 75 10.97 -5.40 7.63
N PRO A 76 11.17 -6.42 6.77
CA PRO A 76 10.13 -6.87 5.83
C PRO A 76 8.84 -7.35 6.52
N TYR A 77 8.92 -7.93 7.72
CA TYR A 77 7.74 -8.42 8.45
C TYR A 77 6.91 -7.26 8.99
N LEU A 78 7.58 -6.23 9.54
CA LEU A 78 6.88 -5.03 10.01
C LEU A 78 6.32 -4.19 8.85
N ARG A 79 6.95 -4.20 7.67
CA ARG A 79 6.35 -3.62 6.45
C ARG A 79 5.09 -4.35 6.05
N LEU A 80 5.11 -5.68 6.06
CA LEU A 80 3.96 -6.51 5.73
C LEU A 80 2.79 -6.19 6.67
N ILE A 81 3.02 -6.30 7.98
CA ILE A 81 2.02 -5.99 9.02
C ILE A 81 1.51 -4.55 8.89
N GLY A 82 2.40 -3.58 8.68
CA GLY A 82 2.01 -2.18 8.50
C GLY A 82 1.18 -1.96 7.23
N THR A 83 1.45 -2.70 6.17
CA THR A 83 0.68 -2.63 4.92
C THR A 83 -0.70 -3.24 5.12
N GLU A 84 -0.78 -4.41 5.75
CA GLU A 84 -2.04 -5.08 6.07
C GLU A 84 -2.92 -4.22 6.99
N ALA A 85 -2.34 -3.65 8.05
CA ALA A 85 -3.06 -2.73 8.94
C ALA A 85 -3.59 -1.49 8.19
N ARG A 86 -2.83 -0.93 7.24
CA ARG A 86 -3.30 0.19 6.41
C ARG A 86 -4.40 -0.22 5.43
N THR A 87 -4.37 -1.46 4.93
CA THR A 87 -5.41 -2.05 4.08
C THR A 87 -6.72 -2.19 4.86
N LEU A 88 -6.68 -2.80 6.04
CA LEU A 88 -7.84 -2.93 6.92
C LEU A 88 -8.36 -1.56 7.41
N ALA A 89 -7.48 -0.62 7.72
CA ALA A 89 -7.89 0.74 8.05
C ALA A 89 -8.57 1.46 6.88
N SER A 90 -8.20 1.12 5.63
CA SER A 90 -8.88 1.66 4.44
C SER A 90 -10.29 1.08 4.31
N LEU A 91 -10.46 -0.22 4.58
CA LEU A 91 -11.78 -0.85 4.66
C LEU A 91 -12.66 -0.16 5.72
N ALA A 92 -12.13 0.03 6.93
CA ALA A 92 -12.85 0.71 8.01
C ALA A 92 -13.25 2.14 7.62
N ARG A 93 -12.35 2.89 6.97
CA ARG A 93 -12.65 4.24 6.44
C ARG A 93 -13.74 4.22 5.39
N TRP A 94 -13.75 3.22 4.51
CA TRP A 94 -14.78 3.10 3.47
C TRP A 94 -16.16 2.81 4.07
N VAL A 95 -16.22 1.86 4.99
CA VAL A 95 -17.46 1.51 5.71
C VAL A 95 -17.98 2.69 6.55
N THR A 96 -17.08 3.41 7.23
CA THR A 96 -17.44 4.60 8.03
C THR A 96 -17.63 5.87 7.20
N ARG A 97 -17.42 5.81 5.88
CA ARG A 97 -17.48 6.94 4.93
C ARG A 97 -16.59 8.12 5.32
N ARG A 98 -15.39 7.83 5.83
CA ARG A 98 -14.37 8.81 6.25
C ARG A 98 -13.13 8.69 5.37
N PRO A 99 -13.11 9.28 4.16
CA PRO A 99 -11.94 9.22 3.30
C PRO A 99 -10.72 9.88 3.97
N ASP A 100 -9.53 9.44 3.59
CA ASP A 100 -8.24 9.90 4.10
C ASP A 100 -7.81 11.20 3.39
N VAL A 101 -8.61 12.24 3.57
CA VAL A 101 -8.43 13.58 3.03
C VAL A 101 -8.30 14.54 4.22
N PRO A 102 -7.11 15.11 4.47
CA PRO A 102 -6.91 16.09 5.54
C PRO A 102 -7.73 17.37 5.31
N ASP A 103 -8.05 18.07 6.39
CA ASP A 103 -8.78 19.34 6.32
C ASP A 103 -7.99 20.36 5.49
N GLY A 104 -8.66 21.00 4.53
CA GLY A 104 -8.06 21.98 3.61
C GLY A 104 -7.30 21.36 2.43
N ALA A 105 -7.20 20.03 2.33
CA ALA A 105 -6.64 19.37 1.15
C ALA A 105 -7.66 19.26 0.02
N ALA A 106 -7.24 19.50 -1.22
CA ALA A 106 -8.08 19.22 -2.39
C ALA A 106 -7.86 17.77 -2.86
N ALA A 107 -8.94 17.00 -2.99
CA ALA A 107 -8.90 15.60 -3.38
C ALA A 107 -9.07 15.42 -4.89
N LEU A 108 -8.18 14.65 -5.52
CA LEU A 108 -8.28 14.21 -6.91
C LEU A 108 -8.50 12.69 -6.92
N GLY A 109 -9.75 12.28 -7.12
CA GLY A 109 -10.12 10.87 -7.23
C GLY A 109 -9.54 10.21 -8.48
N TYR A 110 -9.29 8.90 -8.41
CA TYR A 110 -8.79 8.06 -9.52
C TYR A 110 -9.44 6.67 -9.53
N SER A 111 -10.54 6.48 -8.81
CA SER A 111 -11.16 5.18 -8.60
C SER A 111 -12.26 4.87 -9.61
N ARG A 112 -12.91 5.89 -10.17
CA ARG A 112 -14.02 5.77 -11.12
C ARG A 112 -13.54 5.08 -12.40
N GLY A 113 -14.33 4.13 -12.88
CA GLY A 113 -13.98 3.31 -14.04
C GLY A 113 -12.95 2.22 -13.75
N THR A 114 -12.34 2.17 -12.55
CA THR A 114 -11.28 1.20 -12.23
C THR A 114 -11.75 0.00 -11.40
N LEU A 115 -13.00 0.02 -10.92
CA LEU A 115 -13.50 -0.93 -9.92
C LEU A 115 -14.09 -2.22 -10.50
N GLY A 116 -14.28 -2.31 -11.82
CA GLY A 116 -14.93 -3.47 -12.45
C GLY A 116 -14.25 -4.81 -12.12
N ILE A 117 -12.95 -4.93 -12.43
CA ILE A 117 -12.16 -6.14 -12.13
C ILE A 117 -12.09 -6.41 -10.61
N PRO A 118 -11.74 -5.44 -9.74
CA PRO A 118 -11.73 -5.65 -8.30
C PRO A 118 -13.06 -6.13 -7.71
N VAL A 119 -14.18 -5.56 -8.16
CA VAL A 119 -15.53 -5.95 -7.71
C VAL A 119 -15.85 -7.36 -8.17
N ALA A 120 -15.53 -7.71 -9.43
CA ALA A 120 -15.72 -9.07 -9.92
C ALA A 120 -14.91 -10.10 -9.11
N MET A 121 -13.67 -9.77 -8.74
CA MET A 121 -12.85 -10.60 -7.86
C MET A 121 -13.46 -10.76 -6.46
N ALA A 122 -13.98 -9.68 -5.86
CA ALA A 122 -14.64 -9.77 -4.56
C ALA A 122 -15.90 -10.64 -4.60
N VAL A 123 -16.70 -10.53 -5.67
CA VAL A 123 -17.88 -11.38 -5.88
C VAL A 123 -17.46 -12.84 -6.08
N ALA A 124 -16.48 -13.11 -6.93
CA ALA A 124 -15.96 -14.46 -7.16
C ALA A 124 -15.43 -15.09 -5.86
N ALA A 125 -14.63 -14.36 -5.08
CA ALA A 125 -14.13 -14.82 -3.78
C ALA A 125 -15.25 -15.08 -2.77
N SER A 126 -16.35 -14.30 -2.82
CA SER A 126 -17.52 -14.54 -1.96
C SER A 126 -18.26 -15.82 -2.36
N ILE A 127 -18.43 -16.08 -3.66
CA ILE A 127 -19.03 -17.31 -4.17
C ILE A 127 -18.17 -18.52 -3.82
N GLU A 128 -16.85 -18.41 -4.01
CA GLU A 128 -15.88 -19.44 -3.66
C GLU A 128 -15.96 -19.79 -2.17
N LEU A 129 -15.96 -18.79 -1.28
CA LEU A 129 -16.11 -18.98 0.16
C LEU A 129 -17.38 -19.77 0.51
N ILE A 130 -18.52 -19.40 -0.08
CA ILE A 130 -19.80 -20.10 0.15
C ILE A 130 -19.73 -21.54 -0.38
N ALA A 131 -19.19 -21.74 -1.58
CA ALA A 131 -19.09 -23.06 -2.19
C ALA A 131 -18.19 -23.99 -1.34
N VAL A 132 -17.03 -23.51 -0.90
CA VAL A 132 -16.11 -24.26 -0.04
C VAL A 132 -16.77 -24.63 1.28
N HIS A 133 -17.47 -23.70 1.92
CA HIS A 133 -18.21 -23.97 3.16
C HIS A 133 -19.24 -25.09 3.02
N LEU A 134 -19.95 -25.14 1.88
CA LEU A 134 -20.99 -26.14 1.63
C LEU A 134 -20.42 -27.50 1.19
N LEU A 135 -19.33 -27.50 0.42
CA LEU A 135 -18.80 -28.70 -0.21
C LEU A 135 -17.80 -29.47 0.66
N VAL A 136 -17.12 -28.82 1.60
CA VAL A 136 -16.10 -29.47 2.44
C VAL A 136 -16.76 -30.18 3.63
N PRO A 137 -16.69 -31.53 3.71
CA PRO A 137 -17.39 -32.29 4.74
C PRO A 137 -16.66 -32.31 6.09
N TRP A 138 -15.34 -32.09 6.10
CA TRP A 138 -14.52 -32.15 7.32
C TRP A 138 -14.60 -30.81 8.08
N PRO A 139 -15.17 -30.77 9.30
CA PRO A 139 -15.40 -29.52 10.02
C PRO A 139 -14.14 -28.68 10.24
N GLU A 140 -13.02 -29.33 10.57
CA GLU A 140 -11.75 -28.65 10.84
C GLU A 140 -11.15 -28.02 9.57
N VAL A 141 -11.17 -28.76 8.46
CA VAL A 141 -10.69 -28.27 7.16
C VAL A 141 -11.58 -27.13 6.67
N ARG A 142 -12.91 -27.29 6.81
CA ARG A 142 -13.88 -26.26 6.46
C ARG A 142 -13.63 -24.99 7.25
N LEU A 143 -13.49 -25.06 8.57
CA LEU A 143 -13.22 -23.90 9.42
C LEU A 143 -11.93 -23.19 9.01
N ALA A 144 -10.85 -23.94 8.76
CA ALA A 144 -9.58 -23.37 8.32
C ALA A 144 -9.71 -22.64 6.97
N LEU A 145 -10.42 -23.23 6.01
CA LEU A 145 -10.67 -22.63 4.70
C LEU A 145 -11.62 -21.43 4.79
N ASP A 146 -12.64 -21.47 5.65
CA ASP A 146 -13.55 -20.35 5.89
C ASP A 146 -12.79 -19.14 6.44
N LEU A 147 -11.93 -19.35 7.43
CA LEU A 147 -11.09 -18.29 7.99
C LEU A 147 -10.14 -17.70 6.94
N LEU A 148 -9.52 -18.57 6.12
CA LEU A 148 -8.64 -18.13 5.04
C LEU A 148 -9.39 -17.35 3.95
N GLY A 149 -10.58 -17.82 3.56
CA GLY A 149 -11.42 -17.18 2.56
C GLY A 149 -11.97 -15.83 3.05
N ILE A 150 -12.43 -15.75 4.31
CA ILE A 150 -12.84 -14.49 4.94
C ILE A 150 -11.67 -13.51 4.97
N TYR A 151 -10.49 -13.96 5.40
CA TYR A 151 -9.28 -13.12 5.42
C TYR A 151 -8.93 -12.60 4.01
N GLY A 152 -8.93 -13.48 3.01
CA GLY A 152 -8.70 -13.11 1.61
C GLY A 152 -9.72 -12.10 1.10
N LEU A 153 -11.01 -12.30 1.40
CA LEU A 153 -12.08 -11.38 1.02
C LEU A 153 -11.91 -10.01 1.67
N LEU A 154 -11.60 -9.96 2.97
CA LEU A 154 -11.29 -8.71 3.68
C LEU A 154 -10.11 -7.98 3.06
N PHE A 155 -9.08 -8.72 2.60
CA PHE A 155 -7.93 -8.15 1.94
C PHE A 155 -8.28 -7.55 0.57
N VAL A 156 -9.04 -8.26 -0.26
CA VAL A 156 -9.53 -7.74 -1.56
C VAL A 156 -10.37 -6.48 -1.36
N LEU A 157 -11.31 -6.51 -0.41
CA LEU A 157 -12.17 -5.38 -0.07
C LEU A 157 -11.37 -4.21 0.49
N GLY A 158 -10.37 -4.46 1.35
CA GLY A 158 -9.51 -3.43 1.90
C GLY A 158 -8.60 -2.79 0.86
N TRP A 159 -8.10 -3.57 -0.10
CA TRP A 159 -7.32 -3.06 -1.22
C TRP A 159 -8.19 -2.17 -2.13
N LEU A 160 -9.41 -2.62 -2.45
CA LEU A 160 -10.41 -1.84 -3.19
C LEU A 160 -10.75 -0.53 -2.46
N ALA A 161 -11.07 -0.63 -1.17
CA ALA A 161 -11.36 0.50 -0.31
C ALA A 161 -10.19 1.49 -0.29
N GLY A 162 -8.94 1.00 -0.25
CA GLY A 162 -7.73 1.80 -0.33
C GLY A 162 -7.71 2.73 -1.54
N ARG A 163 -8.13 2.27 -2.72
CA ARG A 163 -8.19 3.11 -3.92
C ARG A 163 -9.28 4.18 -3.86
N ILE A 164 -10.40 3.87 -3.21
CA ILE A 164 -11.56 4.77 -3.09
C ILE A 164 -11.31 5.86 -2.04
N VAL A 165 -10.81 5.48 -0.86
CA VAL A 165 -10.71 6.38 0.29
C VAL A 165 -9.40 7.16 0.35
N ARG A 166 -8.45 6.88 -0.55
CA ARG A 166 -7.14 7.56 -0.58
C ARG A 166 -6.92 8.16 -1.98
N PRO A 167 -7.62 9.26 -2.32
CA PRO A 167 -7.40 9.98 -3.57
C PRO A 167 -5.98 10.58 -3.60
N HIS A 168 -5.55 11.08 -4.76
CA HIS A 168 -4.41 12.00 -4.76
C HIS A 168 -4.82 13.31 -4.07
N LEU A 169 -3.86 14.02 -3.51
CA LEU A 169 -4.12 15.24 -2.75
C LEU A 169 -3.29 16.40 -3.27
N ILE A 170 -3.86 17.60 -3.18
CA ILE A 170 -3.10 18.85 -3.20
C ILE A 170 -3.17 19.39 -1.76
N GLU A 171 -2.03 19.39 -1.07
CA GLU A 171 -1.94 19.84 0.32
C GLU A 171 -0.55 20.43 0.60
N GLY A 172 -0.48 21.48 1.43
CA GLY A 172 0.79 22.01 1.93
C GLY A 172 1.82 22.43 0.87
N GLY A 173 1.38 22.85 -0.32
CA GLY A 173 2.27 23.21 -1.43
C GLY A 173 2.78 22.03 -2.25
N GLU A 174 2.26 20.82 -2.02
CA GLU A 174 2.62 19.61 -2.75
C GLU A 174 1.40 18.95 -3.42
N LEU A 175 1.60 18.36 -4.60
CA LEU A 175 0.74 17.35 -5.19
C LEU A 175 1.22 15.96 -4.71
N VAL A 176 0.44 15.34 -3.83
CA VAL A 176 0.72 14.02 -3.25
C VAL A 176 0.02 12.94 -4.07
N LEU A 177 0.81 12.21 -4.85
CA LEU A 177 0.33 11.10 -5.67
C LEU A 177 0.30 9.81 -4.86
N ARG A 178 -0.85 9.12 -4.88
CA ARG A 178 -1.13 7.93 -4.08
C ARG A 178 -1.66 6.79 -4.94
N SER A 179 -1.32 5.56 -4.60
CA SER A 179 -1.95 4.36 -5.14
C SER A 179 -2.32 3.44 -3.97
N GLY A 180 -3.60 3.46 -3.61
CA GLY A 180 -4.08 2.87 -2.37
C GLY A 180 -3.33 3.42 -1.15
N THR A 181 -2.74 2.52 -0.37
CA THR A 181 -1.97 2.85 0.84
C THR A 181 -0.56 3.37 0.56
N HIS A 182 -0.11 3.32 -0.69
CA HIS A 182 1.24 3.72 -1.10
C HIS A 182 1.27 5.18 -1.54
N VAL A 183 2.24 5.95 -1.05
CA VAL A 183 2.53 7.30 -1.57
C VAL A 183 3.56 7.15 -2.67
N CYS A 184 3.14 7.37 -3.91
CA CYS A 184 3.97 7.18 -5.08
C CYS A 184 4.99 8.31 -5.24
N ALA A 185 4.55 9.56 -5.04
CA ALA A 185 5.40 10.74 -5.11
C ALA A 185 4.79 11.89 -4.30
N ARG A 186 5.67 12.79 -3.81
CA ARG A 186 5.30 14.11 -3.29
C ARG A 186 5.94 15.12 -4.21
N VAL A 187 5.13 15.84 -4.98
CA VAL A 187 5.59 16.72 -6.05
C VAL A 187 5.38 18.16 -5.58
N PRO A 188 6.43 18.92 -5.31
CA PRO A 188 6.30 20.34 -5.01
C PRO A 188 5.60 21.06 -6.16
N LEU A 189 4.62 21.92 -5.86
CA LEU A 189 3.83 22.60 -6.90
C LEU A 189 4.70 23.54 -7.74
N ASP A 190 5.77 24.10 -7.18
CA ASP A 190 6.76 24.92 -7.89
C ASP A 190 7.60 24.11 -8.90
N ALA A 191 7.65 22.78 -8.77
CA ALA A 191 8.34 21.90 -9.71
C ALA A 191 7.51 21.56 -10.95
N ILE A 192 6.22 21.93 -10.97
CA ILE A 192 5.31 21.61 -12.07
C ILE A 192 5.48 22.63 -13.19
N ALA A 193 6.10 22.20 -14.29
CA ALA A 193 6.31 23.04 -15.46
C ALA A 193 5.03 23.17 -16.31
N THR A 194 4.39 22.03 -16.61
CA THR A 194 3.15 22.00 -17.41
C THR A 194 2.20 20.93 -16.92
N VAL A 195 0.90 21.19 -17.06
CA VAL A 195 -0.18 20.23 -16.81
C VAL A 195 -1.09 20.26 -18.02
N ARG A 196 -1.40 19.10 -18.60
CA ARG A 196 -2.26 19.01 -19.78
C ARG A 196 -3.04 17.71 -19.80
N ARG A 197 -4.08 17.69 -20.63
CA ARG A 197 -4.67 16.42 -21.06
C ARG A 197 -3.65 15.68 -21.92
N ASP A 198 -3.40 14.42 -21.55
CA ASP A 198 -2.54 13.50 -22.28
C ASP A 198 -3.14 12.10 -22.17
N ARG A 199 -4.09 11.79 -23.06
CA ARG A 199 -4.74 10.47 -23.03
C ARG A 199 -3.80 9.42 -23.63
N ARG A 200 -3.50 8.37 -22.88
CA ARG A 200 -2.70 7.22 -23.32
C ARG A 200 -3.38 5.94 -22.89
N LEU A 201 -3.44 4.94 -23.77
CA LEU A 201 -4.06 3.63 -23.48
C LEU A 201 -3.09 2.64 -22.82
N SER A 202 -1.81 2.95 -22.79
CA SER A 202 -0.76 2.11 -22.19
C SER A 202 0.25 3.00 -21.47
N PRO A 203 0.81 2.55 -20.34
CA PRO A 203 0.51 1.30 -19.61
C PRO A 203 -0.86 1.33 -18.89
N THR A 204 -1.37 0.17 -18.46
CA THR A 204 -2.63 0.00 -17.69
C THR A 204 -2.41 -0.35 -16.20
N SER A 205 -1.14 -0.32 -15.76
CA SER A 205 -0.73 -0.54 -14.39
C SER A 205 0.21 0.57 -13.92
N ALA A 206 0.44 0.66 -12.61
CA ALA A 206 1.42 1.58 -12.07
C ALA A 206 2.84 1.13 -12.43
N GLU A 207 3.63 2.00 -13.06
CA GLU A 207 5.01 1.71 -13.44
C GLU A 207 5.89 2.97 -13.52
N ILE A 208 7.21 2.77 -13.50
CA ILE A 208 8.20 3.80 -13.79
C ILE A 208 9.04 3.33 -14.98
N THR A 209 8.87 3.98 -16.11
CA THR A 209 9.54 3.64 -17.38
C THR A 209 10.37 4.82 -17.91
N PRO A 210 11.44 4.57 -18.67
CA PRO A 210 12.17 5.63 -19.34
C PRO A 210 11.24 6.45 -20.24
N ASN A 211 11.39 7.76 -20.23
CA ASN A 211 10.61 8.66 -21.07
C ASN A 211 11.40 9.02 -22.35
N ALA A 212 10.69 9.43 -23.40
CA ALA A 212 11.28 9.74 -24.71
C ALA A 212 12.16 11.02 -24.73
N ARG A 213 12.05 11.89 -23.72
CA ARG A 213 12.78 13.15 -23.61
C ARG A 213 14.02 13.06 -22.69
N GLY A 214 14.35 11.87 -22.21
CA GLY A 214 15.37 11.66 -21.19
C GLY A 214 14.80 11.74 -19.76
N GLY A 215 15.22 10.80 -18.91
CA GLY A 215 14.67 10.59 -17.56
C GLY A 215 13.57 9.53 -17.52
N ASN A 216 12.82 9.50 -16.41
CA ASN A 216 11.75 8.51 -16.20
C ASN A 216 10.37 9.17 -16.15
N ALA A 217 9.34 8.40 -16.48
CA ALA A 217 7.94 8.75 -16.31
C ALA A 217 7.30 7.86 -15.23
N LEU A 218 6.71 8.47 -14.20
CA LEU A 218 5.79 7.78 -13.30
C LEU A 218 4.43 7.68 -14.00
N THR A 219 3.94 6.47 -14.21
CA THR A 219 2.59 6.25 -14.72
C THR A 219 1.72 5.63 -13.64
N LEU A 220 0.62 6.29 -13.29
CA LEU A 220 -0.43 5.79 -12.39
C LEU A 220 -1.71 5.61 -13.22
N ALA A 221 -1.79 4.48 -13.90
CA ALA A 221 -2.87 4.19 -14.84
C ALA A 221 -4.11 3.57 -14.19
N GLY A 222 -5.27 3.83 -14.80
CA GLY A 222 -6.48 3.03 -14.68
C GLY A 222 -6.51 1.92 -15.74
N PRO A 223 -7.61 1.16 -15.83
CA PRO A 223 -7.76 0.10 -16.84
C PRO A 223 -7.61 0.58 -18.28
N ASP A 224 -8.00 1.84 -18.56
CA ASP A 224 -7.94 2.46 -19.89
C ASP A 224 -6.70 3.35 -20.08
N GLY A 225 -5.70 3.20 -19.20
CA GLY A 225 -4.46 3.96 -19.21
C GLY A 225 -4.56 5.27 -18.42
N THR A 226 -4.10 6.38 -18.99
CA THR A 226 -4.00 7.70 -18.32
C THR A 226 -4.66 8.81 -19.14
N THR A 227 -5.03 9.89 -18.46
CA THR A 227 -5.78 11.03 -19.04
C THR A 227 -5.08 12.36 -18.84
N VAL A 228 -4.24 12.49 -17.82
CA VAL A 228 -3.52 13.72 -17.47
C VAL A 228 -2.02 13.48 -17.53
N GLY A 229 -1.30 14.40 -18.17
CA GLY A 229 0.15 14.45 -18.21
C GLY A 229 0.67 15.68 -17.48
N ILE A 230 1.71 15.50 -16.68
CA ILE A 230 2.41 16.57 -15.96
C ILE A 230 3.88 16.47 -16.31
N GLU A 231 4.48 17.59 -16.69
CA GLU A 231 5.92 17.71 -16.91
C GLU A 231 6.53 18.52 -15.77
N LEU A 232 7.64 18.04 -15.25
CA LEU A 232 8.36 18.65 -14.13
C LEU A 232 9.59 19.40 -14.65
N ASP A 233 9.93 20.53 -14.03
CA ASP A 233 11.13 21.29 -14.36
C ASP A 233 12.41 20.69 -13.74
N ARG A 234 12.25 19.95 -12.64
CA ARG A 234 13.30 19.22 -11.93
C ARG A 234 12.83 17.81 -11.57
N PRO A 235 13.77 16.85 -11.47
CA PRO A 235 13.42 15.49 -11.10
C PRO A 235 12.83 15.41 -9.69
N VAL A 236 11.85 14.52 -9.50
CA VAL A 236 11.22 14.22 -8.22
C VAL A 236 11.33 12.72 -7.95
N PRO A 237 11.66 12.30 -6.70
CA PRO A 237 11.69 10.89 -6.36
C PRO A 237 10.28 10.30 -6.36
N ALA A 238 10.11 9.21 -7.11
CA ALA A 238 8.87 8.46 -7.17
C ALA A 238 9.09 6.95 -7.02
N SER A 239 8.08 6.25 -6.53
CA SER A 239 8.05 4.79 -6.46
C SER A 239 6.64 4.28 -6.79
N VAL A 240 6.55 3.02 -7.19
CA VAL A 240 5.27 2.35 -7.43
C VAL A 240 5.01 1.30 -6.35
N PRO A 241 3.74 0.94 -6.10
CA PRO A 241 3.41 -0.15 -5.20
C PRO A 241 4.14 -1.44 -5.64
N GLY A 242 4.83 -2.07 -4.69
CA GLY A 242 5.44 -3.39 -4.87
C GLY A 242 4.79 -4.42 -3.95
N PHE A 243 5.47 -5.55 -3.75
CA PHE A 243 5.07 -6.52 -2.74
C PHE A 243 5.11 -5.91 -1.33
N ALA A 244 4.19 -6.34 -0.45
CA ALA A 244 4.03 -5.77 0.88
C ALA A 244 5.26 -5.93 1.80
N TRP A 245 6.13 -6.91 1.51
CA TRP A 245 7.40 -7.13 2.22
C TRP A 245 8.59 -6.38 1.59
N SER A 246 8.46 -5.84 0.37
CA SER A 246 9.55 -5.18 -0.36
C SER A 246 9.69 -3.72 0.04
N ALA A 247 10.94 -3.23 0.07
CA ALA A 247 11.20 -1.81 0.22
C ALA A 247 10.78 -1.07 -1.08
N PRO A 248 10.18 0.12 -0.99
CA PRO A 248 10.03 0.98 -2.14
C PRO A 248 11.41 1.30 -2.75
N SER A 249 11.53 1.21 -4.06
CA SER A 249 12.74 1.62 -4.79
C SER A 249 12.47 2.96 -5.48
N PRO A 250 12.81 4.10 -4.83
CA PRO A 250 12.59 5.41 -5.44
C PRO A 250 13.46 5.57 -6.69
N ARG A 251 12.89 6.22 -7.70
CA ARG A 251 13.56 6.63 -8.93
C ARG A 251 13.15 8.06 -9.25
N GLU A 252 14.11 8.85 -9.72
CA GLU A 252 13.87 10.20 -10.18
C GLU A 252 13.01 10.20 -11.45
N VAL A 253 11.89 10.93 -11.42
CA VAL A 253 10.96 11.09 -12.55
C VAL A 253 10.84 12.55 -12.93
N THR A 254 10.67 12.82 -14.22
CA THR A 254 10.47 14.17 -14.77
C THR A 254 9.11 14.31 -15.47
N VAL A 255 8.40 13.20 -15.64
CA VAL A 255 7.06 13.16 -16.24
C VAL A 255 6.15 12.33 -15.34
N LEU A 256 4.92 12.81 -15.15
CA LEU A 256 3.87 12.11 -14.42
C LEU A 256 2.69 11.89 -15.37
N ARG A 257 2.13 10.69 -15.38
CA ARG A 257 0.96 10.32 -16.18
C ARG A 257 -0.08 9.72 -15.26
N LEU A 258 -1.26 10.31 -15.20
CA LEU A 258 -2.26 10.01 -14.19
C LEU A 258 -3.59 9.67 -14.84
N HIS A 259 -4.23 8.62 -14.32
CA HIS A 259 -5.67 8.47 -14.40
C HIS A 259 -6.33 9.24 -13.27
N VAL A 260 -7.37 10.00 -13.59
CA VAL A 260 -8.18 10.75 -12.63
C VAL A 260 -9.65 10.67 -13.01
N ASP A 261 -10.54 10.79 -12.02
CA ASP A 261 -11.98 10.62 -12.18
C ASP A 261 -12.61 11.72 -13.04
N ASP A 262 -12.10 12.94 -12.92
CA ASP A 262 -12.47 14.10 -13.75
C ASP A 262 -11.19 14.83 -14.18
N PRO A 263 -10.73 14.64 -15.43
CA PRO A 263 -9.54 15.29 -15.95
C PRO A 263 -9.65 16.82 -15.96
N ASP A 264 -10.82 17.38 -16.23
CA ASP A 264 -10.98 18.84 -16.30
C ASP A 264 -10.91 19.48 -14.91
N ALA A 265 -11.59 18.86 -13.93
CA ALA A 265 -11.51 19.31 -12.55
C ALA A 265 -10.08 19.18 -12.00
N ALA A 266 -9.38 18.09 -12.32
CA ALA A 266 -7.99 17.90 -11.91
C ALA A 266 -7.04 18.94 -12.53
N LEU A 267 -7.18 19.22 -13.83
CA LEU A 267 -6.39 20.26 -14.49
C LEU A 267 -6.60 21.63 -13.81
N ARG A 268 -7.87 22.04 -13.61
CA ARG A 268 -8.18 23.31 -12.96
C ARG A 268 -7.58 23.39 -11.55
N ALA A 269 -7.82 22.37 -10.73
CA ALA A 269 -7.34 22.35 -9.35
C ALA A 269 -5.81 22.43 -9.26
N ILE A 270 -5.08 21.69 -10.12
CA ILE A 270 -3.61 21.74 -10.13
C ILE A 270 -3.13 23.10 -10.65
N THR A 271 -3.70 23.62 -11.73
CA THR A 271 -3.29 24.92 -12.29
C THR A 271 -3.55 26.07 -11.32
N GLU A 272 -4.69 26.10 -10.64
CA GLU A 272 -5.01 27.09 -9.61
C GLU A 272 -4.04 27.00 -8.43
N ALA A 273 -3.72 25.78 -7.98
CA ALA A 273 -2.77 25.57 -6.90
C ALA A 273 -1.35 26.01 -7.27
N VAL A 274 -0.88 25.71 -8.50
CA VAL A 274 0.41 26.18 -9.01
C VAL A 274 0.43 27.70 -9.11
N ALA A 275 -0.60 28.33 -9.67
CA ALA A 275 -0.68 29.79 -9.76
C ALA A 275 -0.66 30.46 -8.36
N GLY A 276 -1.28 29.83 -7.36
CA GLY A 276 -1.26 30.28 -5.96
C GLY A 276 0.13 30.27 -5.30
N THR A 277 1.11 29.55 -5.87
CA THR A 277 2.51 29.58 -5.39
C THR A 277 3.30 30.81 -5.85
N GLY A 278 2.72 31.65 -6.73
CA GLY A 278 3.42 32.79 -7.35
C GLY A 278 4.31 32.40 -8.54
N VAL A 279 4.39 31.11 -8.88
CA VAL A 279 5.07 30.61 -10.08
C VAL A 279 4.10 30.70 -11.27
N LYS A 280 4.47 31.46 -12.31
CA LYS A 280 3.74 31.45 -13.58
C LYS A 280 4.06 30.15 -14.33
N PRO A 281 3.06 29.31 -14.67
CA PRO A 281 3.26 28.21 -15.59
C PRO A 281 3.82 28.77 -16.90
N ARG A 282 4.92 28.21 -17.42
CA ARG A 282 5.35 28.55 -18.77
C ARG A 282 4.28 28.03 -19.73
N ALA A 283 3.73 28.92 -20.55
CA ALA A 283 2.81 28.53 -21.62
C ALA A 283 3.47 27.40 -22.41
N GLY A 284 2.84 26.22 -22.41
CA GLY A 284 3.36 25.05 -23.10
C GLY A 284 3.60 25.37 -24.57
N TYR A 285 4.74 24.94 -25.09
CA TYR A 285 4.98 24.94 -26.53
C TYR A 285 3.92 24.04 -27.16
N ALA A 286 3.03 24.62 -27.97
CA ALA A 286 2.19 23.86 -28.88
C ALA A 286 3.10 23.07 -29.84
N PRO A 287 2.72 21.84 -30.26
CA PRO A 287 3.58 20.95 -31.03
C PRO A 287 4.17 21.59 -32.27
#